data_AF-A0A1Y1WHM6-F1
#
_entry.id   AF-A0A1Y1WHM6-F1
#
_cell.length_a   1.000
_cell.length_b   1.000
_cell.length_c   1.000
_cell.angle_alpha   90.00
_cell.angle_beta   90.00
_cell.angle_gamma   90.00
#
_symmetry.space_group_name_H-M   'P 1'
#
loop_
_entity.id
_entity.type
_entity.pdbx_description
1 polymer ?
#
loop_
_entity_poly.entity_id
_entity_poly.type
_entity_poly.pdbx_seq_one_letter_code
_entity_poly.pdbx_strand_id
1 'polypeptide(L)'
;MLITQNPGLATQVRDLVPKPTVNSACSQLVRLERRLLAAFPYNKSGPLADDYTYHRVKPALEELRDTIVMYLDHFTHYGLVSSRSTAAAQTDNVLTHPAEWFDLLAQATDIAMRMPKWDRKEHNEIRRDTLRLLADGWLRAIMATARWSEEGHIMGRDMVSQWGYQLDHFYQNSGEPSLFQPPMQVFQQSFGHYYGLVTRGVSSHLPVETTPVPSL
;
A
#
# COMPACT_ATOMS: atom_id res chain seq x y z
N MET A 1 14.71 -11.65 28.44
CA MET A 1 15.11 -11.72 27.02
C MET A 1 16.52 -11.15 26.89
N LEU A 2 17.47 -11.92 26.34
CA LEU A 2 18.90 -11.59 26.30
C LEU A 2 19.23 -10.21 25.67
N ILE A 3 18.40 -9.77 24.73
CA ILE A 3 18.54 -8.53 23.96
C ILE A 3 18.23 -7.29 24.82
N THR A 4 17.28 -7.41 25.76
CA THR A 4 16.89 -6.31 26.67
C THR A 4 17.96 -6.04 27.74
N GLN A 5 18.83 -7.01 28.00
CA GLN A 5 19.91 -6.90 28.98
C GLN A 5 21.25 -6.46 28.35
N ASN A 6 21.35 -6.48 27.02
CA ASN A 6 22.58 -6.16 26.28
C ASN A 6 22.25 -5.41 24.96
N PRO A 7 22.02 -4.09 25.00
CA PRO A 7 21.64 -3.32 23.81
C PRO A 7 22.71 -3.35 22.71
N GLY A 8 24.00 -3.56 23.06
CA GLY A 8 25.08 -3.71 22.07
C GLY A 8 24.99 -4.99 21.23
N LEU A 9 24.44 -6.08 21.80
CA LEU A 9 24.17 -7.32 21.05
C LEU A 9 23.02 -7.14 20.06
N ALA A 10 22.05 -6.27 20.37
CA ALA A 10 20.94 -5.98 19.47
C ALA A 10 21.42 -5.37 18.14
N THR A 11 22.41 -4.47 18.21
CA THR A 11 23.02 -3.86 17.02
C THR A 11 23.84 -4.88 16.23
N GLN A 12 24.70 -5.65 16.90
CA GLN A 12 25.52 -6.68 16.23
C GLN A 12 24.68 -7.79 15.58
N VAL A 13 23.60 -8.22 16.24
CA VAL A 13 22.66 -9.21 15.66
C VAL A 13 21.93 -8.61 14.47
N ARG A 14 21.54 -7.32 14.53
CA ARG A 14 20.89 -6.63 13.41
C ARG A 14 21.80 -6.53 12.19
N ASP A 15 23.10 -6.31 12.40
CA ASP A 15 24.09 -6.22 11.32
C ASP A 15 24.40 -7.60 10.70
N LEU A 16 24.17 -8.69 11.43
CA LEU A 16 24.39 -10.07 10.97
C LEU A 16 23.15 -10.71 10.32
N VAL A 17 21.96 -10.16 10.55
CA VAL A 17 20.71 -10.68 9.98
C VAL A 17 20.50 -10.07 8.60
N PRO A 18 20.40 -10.88 7.53
CA PRO A 18 20.13 -10.35 6.20
C PRO A 18 18.79 -9.63 6.20
N LYS A 19 18.79 -8.39 5.69
CA LYS A 19 17.58 -7.57 5.61
C LYS A 19 16.50 -8.31 4.81
N PRO A 20 15.23 -8.33 5.27
CA PRO A 20 14.17 -9.02 4.55
C PRO A 20 13.95 -8.33 3.19
N THR A 21 14.03 -9.11 2.12
CA THR A 21 13.73 -8.62 0.77
C THR A 21 12.23 -8.40 0.59
N VAL A 22 11.85 -7.52 -0.33
CA VAL A 22 10.44 -7.30 -0.71
C VAL A 22 9.77 -8.62 -1.12
N ASN A 23 10.45 -9.45 -1.92
CA ASN A 23 9.93 -10.76 -2.33
C ASN A 23 9.67 -11.70 -1.14
N SER A 24 10.55 -11.68 -0.13
CA SER A 24 10.36 -12.45 1.10
C SER A 24 9.15 -11.93 1.89
N ALA A 25 9.02 -10.61 2.02
CA ALA A 25 7.88 -9.97 2.68
C ALA A 25 6.56 -10.32 1.97
N CYS A 26 6.47 -10.17 0.65
CA CYS A 26 5.29 -10.53 -0.14
C CYS A 26 4.93 -12.02 0.04
N SER A 27 5.93 -12.92 0.00
CA SER A 27 5.72 -14.35 0.20
C SER A 27 5.18 -14.66 1.60
N GLN A 28 5.66 -13.95 2.62
CA GLN A 28 5.17 -14.06 3.99
C GLN A 28 3.73 -13.59 4.12
N LEU A 29 3.38 -12.45 3.51
CA LEU A 29 2.01 -11.93 3.53
C LEU A 29 1.02 -12.89 2.86
N VAL A 30 1.37 -13.47 1.70
CA VAL A 30 0.54 -14.49 1.02
C VAL A 30 0.39 -15.74 1.88
N ARG A 31 1.44 -16.15 2.59
CA ARG A 31 1.37 -17.30 3.52
C ARG A 31 0.39 -17.02 4.68
N LEU A 32 0.45 -15.83 5.26
CA LEU A 32 -0.44 -15.41 6.34
C LEU A 32 -1.89 -15.27 5.87
N GLU A 33 -2.11 -14.77 4.66
CA GLU A 33 -3.44 -14.75 4.03
C GLU A 33 -4.02 -16.17 3.90
N ARG A 34 -3.24 -17.14 3.41
CA ARG A 34 -3.70 -18.53 3.34
C ARG A 34 -4.03 -19.11 4.72
N ARG A 35 -3.25 -18.74 5.74
CA ARG A 35 -3.50 -19.15 7.13
C ARG A 35 -4.78 -18.52 7.67
N LEU A 36 -5.04 -17.25 7.35
CA LEU A 36 -6.29 -16.57 7.67
C LEU A 36 -7.49 -17.32 7.06
N LEU A 37 -7.41 -17.65 5.77
CA LEU A 37 -8.45 -18.40 5.08
C LEU A 37 -8.65 -19.82 5.66
N ALA A 38 -7.57 -20.49 6.06
CA ALA A 38 -7.63 -21.81 6.69
C ALA A 38 -8.16 -21.78 8.14
N ALA A 39 -8.15 -20.61 8.80
CA ALA A 39 -8.69 -20.45 10.15
C ALA A 39 -10.23 -20.44 10.19
N PHE A 40 -10.89 -20.28 9.04
CA PHE A 40 -12.34 -20.34 8.96
C PHE A 40 -12.85 -21.76 9.27
N PRO A 41 -13.84 -21.90 10.18
CA PRO A 41 -14.44 -23.18 10.47
C PRO A 41 -15.17 -23.72 9.23
N TYR A 42 -14.98 -25.01 8.93
CA TYR A 42 -15.76 -25.69 7.90
C TYR A 42 -17.23 -25.74 8.32
N ASN A 43 -18.09 -25.07 7.57
CA ASN A 43 -19.52 -25.27 7.68
C ASN A 43 -20.11 -25.69 6.32
N LYS A 44 -21.28 -26.34 6.36
CA LYS A 44 -21.96 -26.81 5.15
C LYS A 44 -22.66 -25.70 4.36
N SER A 45 -22.70 -24.47 4.90
CA SER A 45 -23.49 -23.34 4.37
C SER A 45 -22.67 -22.09 4.00
N GLY A 46 -21.34 -22.18 3.94
CA GLY A 46 -20.44 -21.04 3.69
C GLY A 46 -20.15 -20.20 4.95
N PRO A 47 -19.00 -19.50 5.04
CA PRO A 47 -18.49 -18.88 6.27
C PRO A 47 -19.57 -18.03 6.96
N LEU A 48 -19.96 -18.43 8.17
CA LEU A 48 -20.92 -17.67 8.96
C LEU A 48 -20.21 -16.44 9.53
N ALA A 49 -20.73 -15.25 9.26
CA ALA A 49 -20.22 -14.00 9.83
C ALA A 49 -20.64 -13.83 11.31
N ASP A 50 -20.52 -14.89 12.11
CA ASP A 50 -20.90 -14.91 13.51
C ASP A 50 -19.73 -14.60 14.46
N ASP A 51 -20.06 -14.30 15.72
CA ASP A 51 -19.07 -13.97 16.75
C ASP A 51 -18.08 -15.12 16.99
N TYR A 52 -18.52 -16.37 16.86
CA TYR A 52 -17.68 -17.53 17.08
C TYR A 52 -16.56 -17.63 16.02
N THR A 53 -16.95 -17.48 14.76
CA THR A 53 -16.05 -17.51 13.60
C THR A 53 -15.09 -16.33 13.67
N TYR A 54 -15.55 -15.15 14.09
CA TYR A 54 -14.69 -14.01 14.33
C TYR A 54 -13.60 -14.30 15.38
N HIS A 55 -13.97 -14.80 16.56
CA HIS A 55 -12.99 -15.08 17.63
C HIS A 55 -11.98 -16.17 17.22
N ARG A 56 -12.36 -17.12 16.37
CA ARG A 56 -11.42 -18.11 15.82
C ARG A 56 -10.43 -17.52 14.81
N VAL A 57 -10.90 -16.64 13.94
CA VAL A 57 -10.10 -16.06 12.85
C VAL A 57 -9.26 -14.87 13.33
N LYS A 58 -9.70 -14.19 14.40
CA LYS A 58 -9.08 -12.99 14.97
C LYS A 58 -7.56 -13.13 15.20
N PRO A 59 -7.02 -14.21 15.81
CA PRO A 59 -5.56 -14.33 16.00
C PRO A 59 -4.77 -14.33 14.69
N ALA A 60 -5.30 -14.97 13.63
CA ALA A 60 -4.65 -14.98 12.32
C ALA A 60 -4.77 -13.60 11.63
N LEU A 61 -5.86 -12.87 11.89
CA LEU A 61 -6.07 -11.52 11.37
C LEU A 61 -5.12 -10.51 12.04
N GLU A 62 -4.96 -10.60 13.36
CA GLU A 62 -4.01 -9.78 14.13
C GLU A 62 -2.57 -10.05 13.69
N GLU A 63 -2.18 -11.32 13.53
CA GLU A 63 -0.84 -11.69 13.06
C GLU A 63 -0.54 -11.13 11.65
N LEU A 64 -1.51 -11.20 10.73
CA LEU A 64 -1.39 -10.61 9.41
C LEU A 64 -1.23 -9.09 9.48
N ARG A 65 -2.07 -8.41 10.27
CA ARG A 65 -2.02 -6.97 10.49
C ARG A 65 -0.68 -6.53 11.10
N ASP A 66 -0.22 -7.20 12.15
CA ASP A 66 1.04 -6.89 12.82
C ASP A 66 2.25 -7.10 11.88
N THR A 67 2.21 -8.13 11.04
CA THR A 67 3.23 -8.38 10.03
C THR A 67 3.24 -7.28 8.96
N ILE A 68 2.07 -6.83 8.50
CA ILE A 68 1.96 -5.68 7.58
C ILE A 68 2.59 -4.44 8.23
N VAL A 69 2.25 -4.14 9.48
CA VAL A 69 2.78 -2.97 10.20
C VAL A 69 4.30 -3.06 10.36
N MET A 70 4.84 -4.23 10.71
CA MET A 70 6.28 -4.45 10.84
C MET A 70 7.00 -4.16 9.53
N TYR A 71 6.49 -4.64 8.39
CA TYR A 71 7.09 -4.35 7.10
C TYR A 71 6.95 -2.88 6.72
N LEU A 72 5.77 -2.27 6.90
CA LEU A 72 5.58 -0.84 6.64
C LEU A 72 6.56 0.02 7.45
N ASP A 73 6.73 -0.27 8.73
CA ASP A 73 7.66 0.45 9.61
C ASP A 73 9.11 0.30 9.12
N HIS A 74 9.51 -0.90 8.74
CA HIS A 74 10.82 -1.18 8.17
C HIS A 74 11.08 -0.39 6.88
N PHE A 75 10.18 -0.48 5.90
CA PHE A 75 10.38 0.18 4.60
C PHE A 75 10.25 1.70 4.67
N THR A 76 9.42 2.24 5.58
CA THR A 76 9.32 3.69 5.78
C THR A 76 10.55 4.28 6.47
N HIS A 77 11.14 3.58 7.45
CA HIS A 77 12.34 4.04 8.15
C HIS A 77 13.61 3.96 7.31
N TYR A 78 13.79 2.89 6.52
CA TYR A 78 15.03 2.65 5.79
C TYR A 78 14.97 3.03 4.30
N GLY A 79 13.78 2.95 3.67
CA GLY A 79 13.63 3.15 2.22
C GLY A 79 13.33 4.59 1.78
N LEU A 80 12.74 5.43 2.64
CA LEU A 80 12.19 6.75 2.22
C LEU A 80 13.03 7.97 2.66
N VAL A 81 14.00 7.82 3.58
CA VAL A 81 14.66 8.95 4.27
C VAL A 81 16.20 8.95 4.15
N SER A 82 16.78 8.27 3.17
CA SER A 82 18.24 8.28 2.97
C SER A 82 18.73 9.38 2.02
N SER A 83 18.20 10.60 2.14
CA SER A 83 18.77 11.80 1.52
C SER A 83 19.73 12.48 2.51
N ARG A 84 20.89 11.85 2.75
CA ARG A 84 22.10 12.54 3.24
C ARG A 84 23.35 11.74 2.94
N SER A 85 23.85 11.93 1.72
CA SER A 85 25.23 11.64 1.35
C SER A 85 26.17 12.56 2.13
N THR A 86 26.55 12.14 3.34
CA THR A 86 27.83 12.54 3.94
C THR A 86 28.76 11.33 3.87
N ALA A 87 29.89 11.52 3.19
CA ALA A 87 30.80 10.51 2.66
C ALA A 87 31.52 9.58 3.69
N ALA A 88 30.98 9.41 4.91
CA ALA A 88 31.61 8.64 5.98
C ALA A 88 30.75 7.49 6.55
N ALA A 89 29.59 7.19 5.98
CA ALA A 89 28.73 6.06 6.38
C ALA A 89 28.50 5.10 5.20
N GLN A 90 29.57 4.53 4.69
CA GLN A 90 29.55 3.47 3.66
C GLN A 90 29.49 2.10 4.33
N THR A 91 28.28 1.60 4.56
CA THR A 91 27.85 0.19 4.43
C THR A 91 26.35 0.15 4.73
N ASP A 92 25.56 -0.37 3.79
CA ASP A 92 24.17 -0.85 3.99
C ASP A 92 22.97 0.11 3.91
N ASN A 93 23.06 1.27 3.26
CA ASN A 93 21.86 2.02 2.87
C ASN A 93 21.65 1.93 1.35
N VAL A 94 21.25 0.74 0.89
CA VAL A 94 20.80 0.54 -0.49
C VAL A 94 19.47 1.28 -0.62
N LEU A 95 19.46 2.36 -1.40
CA LEU A 95 18.22 3.02 -1.84
C LEU A 95 17.37 1.97 -2.58
N THR A 96 16.36 1.44 -1.91
CA THR A 96 15.34 0.57 -2.51
C THR A 96 14.62 1.38 -3.58
N HIS A 97 14.65 0.90 -4.83
CA HIS A 97 14.02 1.61 -5.94
C HIS A 97 12.52 1.77 -5.67
N PRO A 98 11.87 2.91 -6.01
CA PRO A 98 10.48 3.15 -5.66
C PRO A 98 9.49 2.03 -6.02
N ALA A 99 9.73 1.36 -7.15
CA ALA A 99 8.96 0.19 -7.57
C ALA A 99 8.82 -0.88 -6.48
N GLU A 100 9.90 -1.21 -5.77
CA GLU A 100 9.89 -2.37 -4.89
C GLU A 100 8.95 -2.18 -3.69
N TRP A 101 8.89 -0.96 -3.13
CA TRP A 101 7.95 -0.71 -2.05
C TRP A 101 6.54 -0.42 -2.54
N PHE A 102 6.35 0.13 -3.75
CA PHE A 102 5.01 0.23 -4.35
C PHE A 102 4.41 -1.16 -4.61
N ASP A 103 5.23 -2.13 -5.04
CA ASP A 103 4.82 -3.52 -5.21
C ASP A 103 4.41 -4.16 -3.87
N LEU A 104 5.18 -3.92 -2.81
CA LEU A 104 4.82 -4.36 -1.46
C LEU A 104 3.51 -3.74 -0.99
N LEU A 105 3.36 -2.42 -1.15
CA LEU A 105 2.15 -1.69 -0.76
C LEU A 105 0.93 -2.20 -1.54
N ALA A 106 1.06 -2.40 -2.85
CA ALA A 106 -0.01 -2.94 -3.67
C ALA A 106 -0.41 -4.34 -3.21
N GLN A 107 0.56 -5.23 -3.02
CA GLN A 107 0.31 -6.60 -2.55
C GLN A 107 -0.34 -6.63 -1.16
N ALA A 108 0.15 -5.82 -0.21
CA ALA A 108 -0.41 -5.73 1.12
C ALA A 108 -1.82 -5.12 1.12
N THR A 109 -2.07 -4.12 0.26
CA THR A 109 -3.40 -3.50 0.09
C THR A 109 -4.40 -4.47 -0.51
N ASP A 110 -3.99 -5.24 -1.52
CA ASP A 110 -4.81 -6.31 -2.09
C ASP A 110 -5.22 -7.35 -1.05
N ILE A 111 -4.27 -7.80 -0.22
CA ILE A 111 -4.56 -8.74 0.87
C ILE A 111 -5.50 -8.12 1.90
N ALA A 112 -5.27 -6.86 2.29
CA ALA A 112 -6.12 -6.15 3.25
C ALA A 112 -7.55 -5.93 2.71
N MET A 113 -7.71 -5.70 1.41
CA MET A 113 -9.03 -5.59 0.79
C MET A 113 -9.81 -6.91 0.82
N ARG A 114 -9.11 -8.05 0.69
CA ARG A 114 -9.66 -9.41 0.77
C ARG A 114 -9.90 -9.91 2.20
N MET A 115 -9.51 -9.14 3.23
CA MET A 115 -9.85 -9.47 4.61
C MET A 115 -11.38 -9.59 4.78
N PRO A 116 -11.84 -10.51 5.63
CA PRO A 116 -13.26 -10.76 5.81
C PRO A 116 -14.00 -9.53 6.30
N LYS A 117 -15.21 -9.35 5.78
CA LYS A 117 -16.18 -8.38 6.29
C LYS A 117 -17.16 -9.10 7.18
N TRP A 118 -17.45 -8.50 8.32
CA TRP A 118 -18.36 -9.04 9.33
C TRP A 118 -19.61 -8.17 9.45
N ASP A 119 -20.73 -8.73 9.90
CA ASP A 119 -21.97 -7.97 10.08
C ASP A 119 -21.83 -6.90 11.16
N ARG A 120 -21.08 -7.21 12.23
CA ARG A 120 -20.78 -6.27 13.30
C ARG A 120 -19.65 -5.33 12.90
N LYS A 121 -19.90 -4.03 13.01
CA LYS A 121 -18.92 -2.98 12.69
C LYS A 121 -17.63 -3.11 13.51
N GLU A 122 -17.74 -3.49 14.78
CA GLU A 122 -16.61 -3.68 15.71
C GLU A 122 -15.60 -4.73 15.21
N HIS A 123 -16.09 -5.80 14.56
CA HIS A 123 -15.22 -6.85 14.04
C HIS A 123 -14.48 -6.43 12.75
N ASN A 124 -14.93 -5.34 12.11
CA ASN A 124 -14.28 -4.78 10.92
C ASN A 124 -13.20 -3.75 11.26
N GLU A 125 -13.01 -3.41 12.54
CA GLU A 125 -12.03 -2.40 12.96
C GLU A 125 -10.61 -2.78 12.55
N ILE A 126 -10.22 -4.04 12.74
CA ILE A 126 -8.87 -4.52 12.37
C ILE A 126 -8.63 -4.33 10.86
N ARG A 127 -9.61 -4.66 10.02
CA ARG A 127 -9.53 -4.46 8.57
C ARG A 127 -9.42 -2.97 8.25
N ARG A 128 -10.31 -2.15 8.81
CA ARG A 128 -10.33 -0.69 8.57
C ARG A 128 -9.02 -0.02 8.99
N ASP A 129 -8.50 -0.38 10.15
CA ASP A 129 -7.26 0.17 10.69
C ASP A 129 -6.06 -0.27 9.84
N THR A 130 -6.04 -1.51 9.37
CA THR A 130 -5.02 -1.99 8.42
C THR A 130 -5.06 -1.20 7.11
N LEU A 131 -6.24 -1.02 6.52
CA LEU A 131 -6.41 -0.23 5.29
C LEU A 131 -6.00 1.23 5.49
N ARG A 132 -6.30 1.82 6.65
CA ARG A 132 -5.87 3.18 6.99
C ARG A 132 -4.36 3.29 7.05
N LEU A 133 -3.68 2.36 7.72
CA LEU A 133 -2.21 2.34 7.80
C LEU A 133 -1.58 2.17 6.42
N LEU A 134 -2.18 1.36 5.55
CA LEU A 134 -1.72 1.21 4.17
C LEU A 134 -1.93 2.48 3.36
N ALA A 135 -3.08 3.14 3.48
CA ALA A 135 -3.33 4.42 2.80
C ALA A 135 -2.34 5.51 3.24
N ASP A 136 -2.02 5.59 4.53
CA ASP A 136 -0.96 6.47 5.03
C ASP A 136 0.42 6.06 4.52
N GLY A 137 0.66 4.76 4.34
CA GLY A 137 1.87 4.22 3.71
C GLY A 137 2.00 4.69 2.26
N TRP A 138 0.93 4.54 1.46
CA TRP A 138 0.85 5.06 0.10
C TRP A 138 1.16 6.55 0.05
N LEU A 139 0.51 7.36 0.89
CA LEU A 139 0.73 8.80 0.93
C LEU A 139 2.21 9.17 1.16
N ARG A 140 2.83 8.60 2.21
CA ARG A 140 4.25 8.86 2.53
C ARG A 140 5.15 8.49 1.38
N ALA A 141 4.86 7.38 0.74
CA ALA A 141 5.72 6.80 -0.24
C ALA A 141 5.60 7.57 -1.58
N ILE A 142 4.40 8.03 -1.95
CA ILE A 142 4.19 9.00 -3.04
C ILE A 142 5.00 10.28 -2.80
N MET A 143 4.93 10.86 -1.60
CA MET A 143 5.67 12.07 -1.26
C MET A 143 7.20 11.86 -1.33
N ALA A 144 7.70 10.73 -0.85
CA ALA A 144 9.10 10.37 -0.94
C ALA A 144 9.55 10.17 -2.40
N THR A 145 8.69 9.55 -3.22
CA THR A 145 8.93 9.36 -4.66
C THR A 145 9.00 10.70 -5.39
N ALA A 146 8.10 11.62 -5.07
CA ALA A 146 8.09 12.95 -5.68
C ALA A 146 9.42 13.67 -5.39
N ARG A 147 9.89 13.64 -4.14
CA ARG A 147 11.21 14.18 -3.76
C ARG A 147 12.35 13.49 -4.51
N TRP A 148 12.32 12.17 -4.60
CA TRP A 148 13.33 11.39 -5.33
C TRP A 148 13.37 11.76 -6.82
N SER A 149 12.20 12.03 -7.43
CA SER A 149 12.11 12.53 -8.81
C SER A 149 12.64 13.97 -8.95
N GLU A 150 12.40 14.84 -7.97
CA GLU A 150 12.95 16.21 -7.93
C GLU A 150 14.48 16.22 -7.82
N GLU A 151 15.07 15.21 -7.17
CA GLU A 151 16.53 15.00 -7.08
C GLU A 151 17.17 14.55 -8.43
N GLY A 152 16.38 14.44 -9.51
CA GLY A 152 16.86 14.19 -10.87
C GLY A 152 16.86 12.71 -11.30
N HIS A 153 16.25 11.83 -10.50
CA HIS A 153 16.13 10.42 -10.86
C HIS A 153 15.00 10.20 -11.88
N ILE A 154 15.26 9.32 -12.85
CA ILE A 154 14.34 9.05 -13.95
C ILE A 154 13.35 7.96 -13.54
N MET A 155 12.07 8.19 -13.84
CA MET A 155 11.01 7.19 -13.67
C MET A 155 10.40 6.80 -15.01
N GLY A 156 10.13 5.50 -15.17
CA GLY A 156 9.35 5.00 -16.29
C GLY A 156 7.90 5.49 -16.21
N ARG A 157 7.38 6.05 -17.30
CA ARG A 157 5.99 6.51 -17.37
C ARG A 157 4.99 5.37 -17.13
N ASP A 158 5.29 4.17 -17.63
CA ASP A 158 4.42 3.00 -17.47
C ASP A 158 4.31 2.58 -16.00
N MET A 159 5.41 2.69 -15.26
CA MET A 159 5.47 2.38 -13.84
C MET A 159 4.60 3.35 -13.01
N VAL A 160 4.74 4.65 -13.25
CA VAL A 160 3.89 5.67 -12.60
C VAL A 160 2.43 5.48 -13.00
N SER A 161 2.16 5.11 -14.25
CA SER A 161 0.80 4.81 -14.71
C SER A 161 0.20 3.62 -13.96
N GLN A 162 0.97 2.54 -13.80
CA GLN A 162 0.56 1.35 -13.05
C GLN A 162 0.21 1.67 -11.60
N TRP A 163 1.00 2.49 -10.90
CA TRP A 163 0.71 2.87 -9.51
C TRP A 163 -0.58 3.66 -9.37
N GLY A 164 -0.90 4.55 -10.32
CA GLY A 164 -2.17 5.26 -10.28
C GLY A 164 -3.36 4.37 -10.61
N TYR A 165 -3.23 3.41 -11.54
CA TYR A 165 -4.27 2.39 -11.76
C TYR A 165 -4.51 1.54 -10.50
N GLN A 166 -3.45 1.17 -9.79
CA GLN A 166 -3.57 0.45 -8.51
C GLN A 166 -4.29 1.29 -7.44
N LEU A 167 -3.90 2.56 -7.28
CA LEU A 167 -4.57 3.49 -6.36
C LEU A 167 -6.04 3.70 -6.70
N ASP A 168 -6.38 3.82 -7.98
CA ASP A 168 -7.76 3.99 -8.45
C ASP A 168 -8.58 2.74 -8.14
N HIS A 169 -8.01 1.56 -8.42
CA HIS A 169 -8.60 0.28 -8.03
C HIS A 169 -8.86 0.21 -6.51
N PHE A 170 -7.92 0.64 -5.66
CA PHE A 170 -8.09 0.65 -4.21
C PHE A 170 -9.14 1.65 -3.73
N TYR A 171 -9.18 2.83 -4.35
CA TYR A 171 -10.19 3.84 -4.09
C TYR A 171 -11.60 3.32 -4.37
N GLN A 172 -11.79 2.64 -5.50
CA GLN A 172 -13.10 2.10 -5.90
C GLN A 172 -13.52 0.86 -5.10
N ASN A 173 -12.58 -0.04 -4.77
CA ASN A 173 -12.90 -1.37 -4.24
C ASN A 173 -12.70 -1.54 -2.74
N SER A 174 -12.06 -0.59 -2.04
CA SER A 174 -11.85 -0.68 -0.58
C SER A 174 -13.16 -0.73 0.22
N GLY A 175 -14.23 -0.13 -0.32
CA GLY A 175 -15.50 0.13 0.36
C GLY A 175 -15.46 1.32 1.32
N GLU A 176 -14.31 1.99 1.43
CA GLU A 176 -14.04 3.13 2.31
C GLU A 176 -13.25 4.19 1.51
N PRO A 177 -13.89 4.85 0.53
CA PRO A 177 -13.21 5.73 -0.42
C PRO A 177 -12.49 6.91 0.26
N SER A 178 -12.96 7.32 1.45
CA SER A 178 -12.34 8.38 2.24
C SER A 178 -10.90 8.08 2.67
N LEU A 179 -10.50 6.80 2.79
CA LEU A 179 -9.16 6.41 3.19
C LEU A 179 -8.13 6.64 2.07
N PHE A 180 -8.47 6.30 0.83
CA PHE A 180 -7.57 6.39 -0.32
C PHE A 180 -7.68 7.71 -1.08
N GLN A 181 -8.62 8.59 -0.72
CA GLN A 181 -8.75 9.91 -1.32
C GLN A 181 -7.48 10.78 -1.12
N PRO A 182 -6.90 10.92 0.09
CA PRO A 182 -5.69 11.72 0.27
C PRO A 182 -4.48 11.28 -0.58
N PRO A 183 -4.06 9.97 -0.58
CA PRO A 183 -2.95 9.55 -1.43
C PRO A 183 -3.25 9.73 -2.92
N MET A 184 -4.49 9.53 -3.36
CA MET A 184 -4.89 9.79 -4.76
C MET A 184 -4.72 11.26 -5.15
N GLN A 185 -5.15 12.19 -4.31
CA GLN A 185 -5.02 13.63 -4.58
C GLN A 185 -3.55 14.06 -4.68
N VAL A 186 -2.72 13.61 -3.75
CA VAL A 186 -1.28 13.91 -3.78
C VAL A 186 -0.61 13.27 -4.98
N PHE A 187 -1.00 12.04 -5.32
CA PHE A 187 -0.50 11.36 -6.51
C PHE A 187 -0.80 12.15 -7.79
N GLN A 188 -2.02 12.65 -7.96
CA GLN A 188 -2.40 13.48 -9.10
C GLN A 188 -1.64 14.81 -9.14
N GLN A 189 -1.38 15.44 -8.00
CA GLN A 189 -0.61 16.68 -7.92
C GLN A 189 0.87 16.47 -8.30
N SER A 190 1.50 15.43 -7.76
CA SER A 190 2.92 15.14 -8.00
C SER A 190 3.16 14.54 -9.39
N PHE A 191 2.29 13.63 -9.85
CA PHE A 191 2.51 12.82 -11.03
C PHE A 191 1.50 13.03 -12.16
N GLY A 192 0.54 13.95 -12.02
CA GLY A 192 -0.49 14.22 -13.04
C GLY A 192 0.09 14.62 -14.41
N HIS A 193 1.29 15.20 -14.44
CA HIS A 193 2.02 15.51 -15.68
C HIS A 193 2.35 14.24 -16.51
N TYR A 194 2.54 13.08 -15.87
CA TYR A 194 2.76 11.80 -16.55
C TYR A 194 1.46 11.26 -17.21
N TYR A 195 0.29 11.68 -16.71
CA TYR A 195 -1.04 11.37 -17.25
C TYR A 195 -1.50 12.36 -18.34
N GLY A 196 -1.01 13.61 -18.31
CA GLY A 196 -1.44 14.71 -19.19
C GLY A 196 -1.13 14.57 -20.69
N LEU A 197 -0.42 13.52 -21.13
CA LEU A 197 -0.21 13.22 -22.55
C LEU A 197 -1.23 12.21 -23.13
N VAL A 198 -2.13 11.62 -22.33
CA VAL A 198 -3.18 10.71 -22.84
C VAL A 198 -4.55 11.40 -22.94
N THR A 199 -4.86 12.36 -22.07
CA THR A 199 -6.17 13.04 -22.08
C THR A 199 -6.27 14.20 -23.07
N ARG A 200 -5.16 14.68 -23.65
CA ARG A 200 -5.19 15.73 -24.69
C ARG A 200 -5.59 15.21 -26.09
N GLY A 201 -5.85 13.91 -26.24
CA GLY A 201 -6.25 13.28 -27.50
C GLY A 201 -7.74 12.94 -27.64
N VAL A 202 -8.56 13.10 -26.58
CA VAL A 202 -9.98 12.74 -26.64
C VAL A 202 -10.82 13.85 -26.01
N SER A 203 -11.12 14.88 -26.80
CA SER A 203 -12.40 15.62 -26.82
C SER A 203 -12.28 16.85 -27.72
N SER A 204 -12.39 16.63 -29.02
CA SER A 204 -12.87 17.65 -29.97
C SER A 204 -13.93 17.01 -30.85
N HIS A 205 -15.08 16.66 -30.24
CA HIS A 205 -16.31 16.44 -30.99
C HIS A 205 -17.50 16.55 -30.04
N LEU A 206 -18.06 17.77 -29.95
CA LEU A 206 -19.46 17.95 -29.59
C LEU A 206 -20.19 18.23 -30.91
N PRO A 207 -21.21 17.45 -31.31
CA PRO A 207 -22.17 17.88 -32.31
C PRO A 207 -23.17 18.80 -31.61
N VAL A 208 -23.23 20.06 -32.04
CA VAL A 208 -24.32 20.98 -31.69
C VAL A 208 -25.27 21.02 -32.88
N GLU A 209 -26.39 20.33 -32.74
CA GLU A 209 -27.58 20.35 -33.58
C GLU A 209 -28.74 20.67 -32.62
N THR A 210 -29.72 21.54 -32.81
CA THR A 210 -30.17 22.50 -33.84
C THR A 210 -31.18 23.44 -33.14
N THR A 211 -31.44 24.65 -33.65
CA THR A 211 -32.78 25.09 -34.16
C THR A 211 -32.81 26.58 -34.56
N PRO A 212 -33.74 26.99 -35.46
CA PRO A 212 -33.61 28.19 -36.29
C PRO A 212 -34.29 29.45 -35.72
N VAL A 213 -33.85 30.61 -36.22
CA VAL A 213 -34.34 31.95 -35.88
C VAL A 213 -35.51 32.34 -36.80
N PRO A 214 -36.62 32.90 -36.29
CA PRO A 214 -37.70 33.39 -37.14
C PRO A 214 -37.36 34.77 -37.74
N SER A 215 -37.70 34.93 -39.02
CA SER A 215 -37.52 36.15 -39.80
C SER A 215 -38.51 37.25 -39.39
N LEU A 216 -38.02 38.49 -39.38
CA LEU A 216 -38.78 39.72 -39.59
C LEU A 216 -38.03 40.57 -40.63
#